data_AF-A0A401NK76-F1
#
_entry.id   AF-A0A401NK76-F1
#
_cell.length_a   1.000
_cell.length_b   1.000
_cell.length_c   1.000
_cell.angle_alpha   90.00
_cell.angle_beta   90.00
_cell.angle_gamma   90.00
#
_symmetry.space_group_name_H-M   'P 1'
#
loop_
_entity.id
_entity.type
_entity.pdbx_description
1 polymer ?
#
loop_
_entity_poly.entity_id
_entity_poly.type
_entity_poly.pdbx_seq_one_letter_code
_entity_poly.pdbx_strand_id
1 'polypeptide(L)'
;MKTVLTVSTQELAHIVTALYDICLPNVGPKDLRSTICAIGTKTIILVRNEQEVYEEYSQKTVIRPIVNITGTKSSCCTENLKEEKLRVFAAVFSDTESSEEDSKSNSDQEENENEERLKAGLKHFLSSVQERRQQRKSGQENGDLSCTALGIEARIVAALSYVRSLTKSGDRVVQLMLLSTRKRYRGCGVGHYLMQCILQDPAVVGKYDAIVTHADSNAVKFFTHCGFSNDVILNRKFKELEGDWTYTTLMSYFPPFSMGKNKLSYFWLVARKII
;
A
#
# COMPACT_ATOMS: atom_id res chain seq x y z
N MET A 1 15.87 -10.31 -9.91
CA MET A 1 14.99 -9.96 -8.78
C MET A 1 14.30 -11.24 -8.31
N LYS A 2 14.86 -11.93 -7.31
CA LYS A 2 14.23 -13.08 -6.67
C LYS A 2 13.93 -12.71 -5.23
N THR A 3 12.66 -12.49 -4.94
CA THR A 3 12.09 -12.73 -3.62
C THR A 3 11.00 -13.75 -3.87
N VAL A 4 11.32 -15.02 -3.67
CA VAL A 4 10.32 -16.08 -3.56
C VAL A 4 9.67 -15.87 -2.21
N LEU A 5 8.76 -14.89 -2.14
CA LEU A 5 7.70 -14.98 -1.16
C LEU A 5 6.97 -16.27 -1.52
N THR A 6 6.95 -17.25 -0.61
CA THR A 6 6.10 -18.45 -0.71
C THR A 6 4.60 -18.11 -0.57
N VAL A 7 4.25 -16.83 -0.70
CA VAL A 7 2.92 -16.27 -0.59
C VAL A 7 2.26 -16.36 -1.96
N SER A 8 1.03 -16.84 -1.99
CA SER A 8 0.28 -16.94 -3.24
C SER A 8 -0.01 -15.53 -3.81
N THR A 9 -0.04 -15.41 -5.14
CA THR A 9 -0.42 -14.14 -5.81
C THR A 9 -1.80 -13.66 -5.35
N GLN A 10 -2.69 -14.59 -5.03
CA GLN A 10 -4.03 -14.29 -4.54
C GLN A 10 -3.99 -13.61 -3.16
N GLU A 11 -3.20 -14.14 -2.22
CA GLU A 11 -2.97 -13.52 -0.91
C GLU A 11 -2.28 -12.16 -1.04
N LEU A 12 -1.29 -12.03 -1.92
CA LEU A 12 -0.64 -10.74 -2.20
C LEU A 12 -1.64 -9.69 -2.69
N ALA A 13 -2.55 -10.08 -3.57
CA ALA A 13 -3.58 -9.18 -4.03
C ALA A 13 -4.59 -8.86 -2.91
N HIS A 14 -4.92 -9.81 -2.01
CA HIS A 14 -5.83 -9.53 -0.89
C HIS A 14 -5.20 -8.59 0.14
N ILE A 15 -3.92 -8.77 0.48
CA ILE A 15 -3.24 -7.89 1.43
C ILE A 15 -3.04 -6.47 0.87
N VAL A 16 -2.76 -6.34 -0.43
CA VAL A 16 -2.66 -5.02 -1.08
C VAL A 16 -4.03 -4.34 -1.14
N THR A 17 -5.11 -5.07 -1.47
CA THR A 17 -6.48 -4.54 -1.40
C THR A 17 -6.80 -4.09 0.03
N ALA A 18 -6.48 -4.88 1.05
CA ALA A 18 -6.67 -4.51 2.45
C ALA A 18 -5.91 -3.24 2.82
N LEU A 19 -4.67 -3.09 2.33
CA LEU A 19 -3.84 -1.93 2.62
C LEU A 19 -4.44 -0.66 2.02
N TYR A 20 -4.92 -0.73 0.76
CA TYR A 20 -5.57 0.40 0.13
C TYR A 20 -6.92 0.71 0.75
N ASP A 21 -7.76 -0.29 1.04
CA ASP A 21 -9.08 -0.11 1.64
C ASP A 21 -9.03 0.60 2.99
N ILE A 22 -8.02 0.31 3.82
CA ILE A 22 -7.86 0.96 5.13
C ILE A 22 -7.27 2.36 5.03
N CYS A 23 -6.46 2.61 4.00
CA CYS A 23 -5.62 3.82 3.94
C CYS A 23 -6.11 4.89 2.97
N LEU A 24 -6.78 4.49 1.89
CA LEU A 24 -7.34 5.39 0.90
C LEU A 24 -8.80 5.72 1.25
N PRO A 25 -9.19 6.99 1.18
CA PRO A 25 -10.59 7.37 1.32
C PRO A 25 -11.36 7.04 0.04
N ASN A 26 -12.66 6.78 0.18
CA ASN A 26 -13.64 6.83 -0.93
C ASN A 26 -13.41 5.87 -2.13
N VAL A 27 -12.65 4.79 -1.97
CA VAL A 27 -12.54 3.73 -2.99
C VAL A 27 -12.98 2.40 -2.40
N GLY A 28 -13.95 1.74 -3.03
CA GLY A 28 -14.48 0.47 -2.55
C GLY A 28 -13.50 -0.69 -2.76
N PRO A 29 -13.55 -1.75 -1.93
CA PRO A 29 -12.63 -2.88 -2.04
C PRO A 29 -12.76 -3.65 -3.36
N LYS A 30 -13.96 -3.68 -3.97
CA LYS A 30 -14.18 -4.25 -5.31
C LYS A 30 -13.42 -3.49 -6.39
N ASP A 31 -13.52 -2.15 -6.38
CA ASP A 31 -12.85 -1.27 -7.34
C ASP A 31 -11.33 -1.31 -7.17
N LEU A 32 -10.85 -1.32 -5.92
CA LEU A 32 -9.44 -1.51 -5.60
C LEU A 32 -8.91 -2.83 -6.17
N ARG A 33 -9.65 -3.92 -5.96
CA ARG A 33 -9.25 -5.24 -6.46
C ARG A 33 -9.25 -5.29 -7.99
N SER A 34 -10.27 -4.72 -8.62
CA SER A 34 -10.34 -4.58 -10.08
C SER A 34 -9.12 -3.80 -10.61
N THR A 35 -8.78 -2.68 -9.98
CA THR A 35 -7.64 -1.83 -10.36
C THR A 35 -6.30 -2.56 -10.24
N ILE A 36 -6.06 -3.27 -9.12
CA ILE A 36 -4.83 -4.03 -8.88
C ILE A 36 -4.69 -5.18 -9.90
N CYS A 37 -5.79 -5.86 -10.21
CA CYS A 37 -5.81 -7.02 -11.09
C CYS A 37 -6.04 -6.67 -12.57
N ALA A 38 -6.20 -5.39 -12.91
CA ALA A 38 -6.41 -4.95 -14.28
C ALA A 38 -5.19 -5.31 -15.15
N ILE A 39 -5.47 -5.59 -16.43
CA ILE A 39 -4.45 -5.99 -17.39
C ILE A 39 -3.42 -4.87 -17.54
N GLY A 40 -2.14 -5.21 -17.41
CA GLY A 40 -1.04 -4.24 -17.52
C GLY A 40 -0.72 -3.48 -16.23
N THR A 41 -1.55 -3.60 -15.18
CA THR A 41 -1.23 -3.07 -13.86
C THR A 41 -0.07 -3.85 -13.24
N LYS A 42 0.91 -3.11 -12.75
CA LYS A 42 2.05 -3.62 -11.98
C LYS A 42 1.97 -3.06 -10.58
N THR A 43 2.27 -3.89 -9.59
CA THR A 43 2.29 -3.48 -8.18
C THR A 43 3.65 -3.73 -7.58
N ILE A 44 4.24 -2.68 -7.01
CA ILE A 44 5.43 -2.71 -6.18
C ILE A 44 4.96 -2.80 -4.73
N ILE A 45 5.51 -3.75 -3.98
CA ILE A 45 5.20 -3.95 -2.56
C ILE A 45 6.48 -3.80 -1.77
N LEU A 46 6.46 -2.96 -0.73
CA LEU A 46 7.53 -2.85 0.23
C LEU A 46 7.21 -3.72 1.45
N VAL A 47 8.11 -4.67 1.73
CA VAL A 47 7.95 -5.68 2.78
C VAL A 47 9.17 -5.65 3.68
N ARG A 48 8.97 -5.75 5.00
CA ARG A 48 10.06 -5.86 5.97
C ARG A 48 10.75 -7.21 5.91
N ASN A 49 12.01 -7.20 6.36
CA ASN A 49 12.73 -8.43 6.63
C ASN A 49 11.97 -9.24 7.70
N GLU A 50 11.88 -10.55 7.48
CA GLU A 50 11.16 -11.46 8.38
C GLU A 50 11.80 -11.52 9.76
N GLN A 51 13.13 -11.56 9.82
CA GLN A 51 13.91 -11.66 11.04
C GLN A 51 13.73 -10.42 11.92
N GLU A 52 13.75 -9.23 11.33
CA GLU A 52 13.51 -7.97 12.06
C GLU A 52 12.11 -7.92 12.67
N VAL A 53 11.11 -8.45 11.95
CA VAL A 53 9.74 -8.51 12.47
C VAL A 53 9.67 -9.55 13.57
N TYR A 54 10.29 -10.71 13.41
CA TYR A 54 10.36 -11.75 14.43
C TYR A 54 10.94 -11.21 15.74
N GLU A 55 12.10 -10.55 15.68
CA GLU A 55 12.75 -9.95 16.85
C GLU A 55 11.86 -8.90 17.53
N GLU A 56 11.15 -8.06 16.77
CA GLU A 56 10.19 -7.09 17.33
C GLU A 56 9.06 -7.79 18.10
N TYR A 57 8.59 -8.95 17.63
CA TYR A 57 7.54 -9.71 18.31
C TYR A 57 8.06 -10.47 19.53
N SER A 58 9.25 -11.05 19.45
CA SER A 58 9.88 -11.77 20.57
C SER A 58 10.29 -10.85 21.71
N GLN A 59 10.65 -9.59 21.41
CA GLN A 59 11.04 -8.60 22.41
C GLN A 59 9.86 -7.88 23.09
N LYS A 60 8.63 -8.03 22.58
CA LYS A 60 7.43 -7.54 23.24
C LYS A 60 7.06 -8.42 24.43
N THR A 61 7.90 -8.44 25.46
CA THR A 61 7.48 -8.82 26.81
C THR A 61 6.37 -7.87 27.24
N VAL A 62 5.27 -8.44 27.77
CA VAL A 62 4.05 -7.76 28.21
C VAL A 62 4.37 -6.52 29.07
N ILE A 63 4.46 -5.34 28.45
CA ILE A 63 4.31 -4.09 29.18
C ILE A 63 2.80 -3.97 29.43
N ARG A 64 2.36 -4.46 30.59
CA ARG A 64 1.03 -4.10 31.12
C ARG A 64 0.97 -2.56 31.15
N PRO A 65 -0.12 -1.92 30.72
CA PRO A 65 -0.23 -0.48 30.85
C PRO A 65 -0.19 -0.15 32.35
N ILE A 66 0.94 0.42 32.79
CA ILE A 66 0.98 1.12 34.07
C ILE A 66 0.07 2.33 33.89
N VAL A 67 -1.16 2.19 34.36
CA VAL A 67 -1.99 3.31 34.74
C VAL A 67 -1.17 4.15 35.71
N ASN A 68 -0.78 5.35 35.29
CA ASN A 68 -0.64 6.46 36.21
C ASN A 68 -1.05 7.77 35.51
N ILE A 69 -2.08 8.34 36.13
CA ILE A 69 -2.80 9.55 35.80
C ILE A 69 -1.94 10.76 36.18
N THR A 70 -1.91 11.75 35.29
CA THR A 70 -1.90 13.23 35.49
C THR A 70 -1.34 13.82 34.18
N GLY A 71 -2.13 14.34 33.26
CA GLY A 71 -2.96 15.53 33.43
C GLY A 71 -2.37 16.65 32.58
N THR A 72 -2.69 16.70 31.28
CA THR A 72 -2.84 17.94 30.50
C THR A 72 -3.72 17.63 29.29
N LYS A 73 -4.93 18.18 29.31
CA LYS A 73 -5.92 18.08 28.24
C LYS A 73 -5.43 18.88 27.03
N SER A 74 -5.30 18.25 25.87
CA SER A 74 -5.43 18.94 24.58
C SER A 74 -6.60 18.33 23.84
N SER A 75 -7.66 19.12 23.79
CA SER A 75 -8.97 18.86 23.20
C SER A 75 -8.94 19.07 21.68
N CYS A 76 -9.94 18.47 21.04
CA CYS A 76 -10.43 18.66 19.68
C CYS A 76 -9.75 17.76 18.61
N CYS A 77 -10.46 16.87 17.91
CA CYS A 77 -11.82 17.03 17.38
C CYS A 77 -12.66 15.76 17.54
N THR A 78 -13.86 15.93 18.11
CA THR A 78 -14.92 14.93 18.17
C THR A 78 -15.85 15.07 16.97
N GLU A 79 -16.27 13.92 16.48
CA GLU A 79 -17.53 13.61 15.77
C GLU A 79 -17.67 13.95 14.27
N ASN A 80 -17.56 12.88 13.47
CA ASN A 80 -18.61 12.53 12.52
C ASN A 80 -18.79 11.00 12.55
N LEU A 81 -19.53 10.52 13.55
CA LEU A 81 -20.05 9.15 13.61
C LEU A 81 -21.34 9.07 12.79
N LYS A 82 -21.23 8.84 11.48
CA LYS A 82 -22.33 8.29 10.66
C LYS A 82 -21.77 7.37 9.58
N GLU A 83 -22.15 6.09 9.69
CA GLU A 83 -21.95 4.98 8.74
C GLU A 83 -20.49 4.60 8.41
N GLU A 84 -19.73 4.14 9.41
CA GLU A 84 -18.68 3.16 9.12
C GLU A 84 -19.34 1.82 8.79
N LYS A 85 -19.58 1.59 7.49
CA LYS A 85 -19.68 0.25 6.94
C LYS A 85 -18.47 -0.53 7.50
N LEU A 86 -18.69 -1.53 8.35
CA LEU A 86 -17.65 -2.39 8.92
C LEU A 86 -16.67 -2.77 7.81
N ARG A 87 -15.47 -2.18 7.82
CA ARG A 87 -14.47 -2.45 6.77
C ARG A 87 -14.00 -3.87 6.99
N VAL A 88 -14.30 -4.74 6.03
CA VAL A 88 -13.93 -6.17 6.03
C VAL A 88 -12.45 -6.39 6.37
N PHE A 89 -11.59 -5.42 6.05
CA PHE A 89 -10.16 -5.49 6.27
C PHE A 89 -9.64 -4.84 7.56
N ALA A 90 -10.49 -4.24 8.40
CA ALA A 90 -10.09 -3.48 9.59
C ALA A 90 -9.15 -4.27 10.53
N ALA A 91 -9.38 -5.58 10.67
CA ALA A 91 -8.62 -6.46 11.56
C ALA A 91 -7.40 -7.15 10.91
N VAL A 92 -7.04 -6.84 9.65
CA VAL A 92 -5.99 -7.59 8.94
C VAL A 92 -4.59 -7.31 9.45
N PHE A 93 -4.28 -6.06 9.76
CA PHE A 93 -2.90 -5.66 10.07
C PHE A 93 -2.60 -5.77 11.56
N SER A 94 -1.32 -5.94 11.89
CA SER A 94 -0.92 -6.08 13.29
C SER A 94 -1.03 -4.81 14.15
N ASP A 95 -1.20 -3.64 13.55
CA ASP A 95 -1.40 -2.37 14.25
C ASP A 95 -2.85 -2.19 14.72
N THR A 96 -3.76 -3.04 14.26
CA THR A 96 -5.16 -3.11 14.72
C THR A 96 -5.42 -4.34 15.59
N GLU A 97 -4.38 -4.94 16.19
CA GLU A 97 -4.49 -6.10 17.08
C GLU A 97 -5.23 -5.82 18.40
N SER A 98 -5.44 -4.54 18.76
CA SER A 98 -6.11 -4.12 19.99
C SER A 98 -7.63 -3.91 19.86
N SER A 99 -8.19 -3.94 18.65
CA SER A 99 -9.64 -3.73 18.41
C SER A 99 -10.27 -5.07 18.05
N GLU A 100 -10.95 -5.70 19.01
CA GLU A 100 -11.67 -6.95 18.82
C GLU A 100 -13.06 -6.67 18.22
N GLU A 101 -13.14 -6.60 16.89
CA GLU A 101 -14.42 -6.62 16.19
C GLU A 101 -14.39 -7.65 15.07
N ASP A 102 -14.99 -8.81 15.35
CA ASP A 102 -15.25 -9.89 14.38
C ASP A 102 -16.25 -9.40 13.33
N SER A 103 -15.74 -8.92 12.21
CA SER A 103 -16.56 -8.42 11.09
C SER A 103 -16.95 -9.57 10.16
N LYS A 104 -18.05 -10.28 10.46
CA LYS A 104 -18.69 -11.21 9.52
C LYS A 104 -19.78 -10.49 8.74
N SER A 105 -19.48 -10.04 7.53
CA SER A 105 -20.51 -9.58 6.58
C SER A 105 -20.80 -10.67 5.55
N ASN A 106 -21.96 -11.33 5.66
CA ASN A 106 -22.53 -12.12 4.58
C ASN A 106 -23.55 -11.25 3.83
N SER A 107 -23.25 -10.92 2.58
CA SER A 107 -24.26 -10.43 1.64
C SER A 107 -24.50 -11.54 0.62
N ASP A 108 -25.68 -12.16 0.70
CA ASP A 108 -26.17 -13.16 -0.22
C ASP A 108 -26.84 -12.45 -1.39
N GLN A 109 -26.13 -12.35 -2.51
CA GLN A 109 -26.67 -12.04 -3.83
C GLN A 109 -26.19 -13.14 -4.78
N GLU A 110 -27.02 -13.46 -5.79
CA GLU A 110 -26.64 -14.37 -6.87
C GLU A 110 -25.46 -13.78 -7.63
N GLU A 111 -24.30 -14.42 -7.50
CA GLU A 111 -23.03 -13.92 -7.99
C GLU A 111 -22.42 -14.90 -8.98
N ASN A 112 -21.57 -14.40 -9.88
CA ASN A 112 -20.93 -15.27 -10.87
C ASN A 112 -19.84 -16.14 -10.20
N GLU A 113 -19.48 -17.26 -10.84
CA GLU A 113 -18.48 -18.21 -10.36
C GLU A 113 -17.11 -17.59 -10.00
N ASN A 114 -16.72 -16.51 -10.68
CA ASN A 114 -15.46 -15.81 -10.43
C ASN A 114 -15.54 -14.95 -9.16
N GLU A 115 -16.69 -14.36 -8.87
CA GLU A 115 -16.94 -13.61 -7.64
C GLU A 115 -17.05 -14.53 -6.43
N GLU A 116 -17.66 -15.71 -6.58
CA GLU A 116 -17.68 -16.75 -5.56
C GLU A 116 -16.27 -17.25 -5.22
N ARG A 117 -15.44 -17.54 -6.22
CA ARG A 117 -14.03 -17.93 -6.02
C ARG A 117 -13.23 -16.84 -5.33
N LEU A 118 -13.50 -15.57 -5.65
CA LEU A 118 -12.87 -14.42 -5.00
C LEU A 118 -13.29 -14.30 -3.53
N LYS A 119 -14.58 -14.48 -3.23
CA LYS A 119 -15.09 -14.50 -1.86
C LYS A 119 -14.53 -15.66 -1.06
N ALA A 120 -14.44 -16.86 -1.65
CA ALA A 120 -13.86 -18.03 -1.00
C ALA A 120 -12.37 -17.78 -0.65
N GLY A 121 -11.60 -17.22 -1.60
CA GLY A 121 -10.21 -16.83 -1.37
C GLY A 121 -10.05 -15.75 -0.30
N LEU A 122 -10.96 -14.77 -0.26
CA LEU A 122 -10.97 -13.73 0.77
C LEU A 122 -11.28 -14.32 2.15
N LYS A 123 -12.28 -15.20 2.27
CA LYS A 123 -12.63 -15.89 3.53
C LYS A 123 -11.45 -16.71 4.03
N HIS A 124 -10.80 -17.47 3.17
CA HIS A 124 -9.60 -18.23 3.50
C HIS A 124 -8.46 -17.33 4.00
N PHE A 125 -8.21 -16.23 3.28
CA PHE A 125 -7.19 -15.25 3.67
C PHE A 125 -7.46 -14.66 5.06
N LEU A 126 -8.69 -14.21 5.33
CA LEU A 126 -9.05 -13.65 6.63
C LEU A 126 -8.92 -14.67 7.76
N SER A 127 -9.36 -15.91 7.52
CA SER A 127 -9.20 -17.02 8.48
C SER A 127 -7.73 -17.28 8.79
N SER A 128 -6.87 -17.29 7.77
CA SER A 128 -5.43 -17.53 7.93
C SER A 128 -4.76 -16.40 8.71
N VAL A 129 -5.16 -15.15 8.49
CA VAL A 129 -4.68 -13.99 9.26
C VAL A 129 -5.10 -14.08 10.73
N GLN A 130 -6.35 -14.49 10.98
CA GLN A 130 -6.89 -14.65 12.33
C GLN A 130 -6.18 -15.78 13.09
N GLU A 131 -5.92 -16.91 12.43
CA GLU A 131 -5.17 -18.03 13.01
C GLU A 131 -3.74 -17.60 13.39
N ARG A 132 -3.02 -16.94 12.47
CA ARG A 132 -1.68 -16.42 12.77
C ARG A 132 -1.70 -15.40 13.92
N ARG A 133 -2.72 -14.56 14.00
CA ARG A 133 -2.91 -13.63 15.12
C ARG A 133 -3.09 -14.37 16.45
N GLN A 134 -3.87 -15.45 16.47
CA GLN A 134 -4.03 -16.29 17.67
C GLN A 134 -2.70 -16.98 18.05
N GLN A 135 -1.95 -17.49 17.08
CA GLN A 135 -0.61 -18.05 17.30
C GLN A 135 0.37 -17.02 17.88
N ARG A 136 0.29 -15.75 17.45
CA ARG A 136 1.10 -14.67 18.03
C ARG A 136 0.70 -14.37 19.47
N LYS A 137 -0.59 -14.34 19.79
CA LYS A 137 -1.09 -14.14 21.16
C LYS A 137 -0.61 -15.26 22.10
N SER A 138 -0.80 -16.53 21.70
CA SER A 138 -0.38 -17.67 22.53
C SER A 138 1.14 -17.83 22.61
N GLY A 139 1.88 -17.53 21.53
CA GLY A 139 3.34 -17.55 21.52
C GLY A 139 3.97 -16.47 22.41
N GLN A 140 3.32 -15.31 22.55
CA GLN A 140 3.76 -14.27 23.48
C GLN A 140 3.58 -14.68 24.96
N GLU A 141 2.52 -15.43 25.27
CA GLU A 141 2.29 -15.95 26.61
C GLU A 141 3.29 -17.06 26.98
N ASN A 142 3.66 -17.90 26.01
CA ASN A 142 4.55 -19.04 26.22
C ASN A 142 6.04 -18.73 25.97
N GLY A 143 6.37 -17.55 25.44
CA GLY A 143 7.74 -17.14 25.12
C GLY A 143 8.35 -17.82 23.89
N ASP A 144 7.55 -18.54 23.10
CA ASP A 144 7.98 -19.22 21.88
C ASP A 144 7.04 -18.88 20.71
N LEU A 145 7.55 -18.11 19.75
CA LEU A 145 6.80 -17.68 18.58
C LEU A 145 7.19 -18.57 17.40
N SER A 146 6.23 -19.32 16.86
CA SER A 146 6.43 -20.10 15.63
C SER A 146 6.72 -19.17 14.44
N CYS A 147 7.63 -19.56 13.55
CA CYS A 147 7.90 -18.84 12.30
C CYS A 147 6.67 -18.76 11.38
N THR A 148 5.72 -19.68 11.50
CA THR A 148 4.45 -19.66 10.75
C THR A 148 3.48 -18.58 11.21
N ALA A 149 3.71 -18.00 12.40
CA ALA A 149 2.84 -16.98 12.97
C ALA A 149 3.01 -15.60 12.31
N LEU A 150 4.05 -15.39 11.49
CA LEU A 150 4.35 -14.13 10.81
C LEU A 150 3.95 -14.17 9.34
N GLY A 151 2.72 -13.77 9.04
CA GLY A 151 2.27 -13.62 7.66
C GLY A 151 2.68 -12.30 7.02
N ILE A 152 2.35 -12.17 5.74
CA ILE A 152 2.60 -10.95 4.95
C ILE A 152 1.92 -9.72 5.57
N GLU A 153 0.81 -9.90 6.29
CA GLU A 153 0.08 -8.84 6.99
C GLU A 153 0.90 -8.16 8.10
N ALA A 154 1.82 -8.88 8.72
CA ALA A 154 2.71 -8.31 9.73
C ALA A 154 3.84 -7.50 9.08
N ARG A 155 4.27 -7.91 7.88
CA ARG A 155 5.50 -7.46 7.23
C ARG A 155 5.31 -6.34 6.19
N ILE A 156 4.15 -6.26 5.56
CA ILE A 156 3.87 -5.24 4.54
C ILE A 156 3.90 -3.83 5.15
N VAL A 157 4.57 -2.92 4.44
CA VAL A 157 4.77 -1.53 4.86
C VAL A 157 3.99 -0.59 3.96
N ALA A 158 4.11 -0.77 2.65
CA ALA A 158 3.53 0.11 1.65
C ALA A 158 3.36 -0.63 0.32
N ALA A 159 2.46 -0.13 -0.52
CA ALA A 159 2.24 -0.64 -1.87
C ALA A 159 1.99 0.52 -2.84
N LEU A 160 2.40 0.30 -4.08
CA LEU A 160 2.25 1.22 -5.19
C LEU A 160 1.84 0.43 -6.43
N SER A 161 0.69 0.79 -7.03
CA SER A 161 0.19 0.18 -8.26
C SER A 161 0.21 1.19 -9.41
N TYR A 162 0.76 0.80 -10.54
CA TYR A 162 0.94 1.65 -11.73
C TYR A 162 0.67 0.90 -13.03
N VAL A 163 0.32 1.64 -14.08
CA VAL A 163 0.16 1.14 -15.44
C VAL A 163 1.15 1.86 -16.34
N ARG A 164 1.66 1.17 -17.37
CA ARG A 164 2.44 1.79 -18.44
C ARG A 164 1.58 1.89 -19.68
N SER A 165 1.53 3.08 -20.26
CA SER A 165 0.77 3.35 -21.47
C SER A 165 1.60 4.15 -22.46
N LEU A 166 1.14 4.14 -23.71
CA LEU A 166 1.65 4.99 -24.77
C LEU A 166 0.54 5.96 -25.13
N THR A 167 0.83 7.27 -25.08
CA THR A 167 -0.16 8.29 -25.45
C THR A 167 -0.40 8.28 -26.95
N LYS A 168 -1.51 8.89 -27.40
CA LYS A 168 -1.74 9.12 -28.85
C LYS A 168 -0.64 9.94 -29.51
N SER A 169 0.05 10.77 -28.71
CA SER A 169 1.19 11.59 -29.15
C SER A 169 2.50 10.79 -29.21
N GLY A 170 2.51 9.53 -28.77
CA GLY A 170 3.68 8.65 -28.76
C GLY A 170 4.56 8.74 -27.50
N ASP A 171 4.10 9.42 -26.45
CA ASP A 171 4.83 9.50 -25.18
C ASP A 171 4.62 8.25 -24.33
N ARG A 172 5.69 7.73 -23.75
CA ARG A 172 5.65 6.64 -22.79
C ARG A 172 5.29 7.20 -21.43
N VAL A 173 4.10 6.91 -20.94
CA VAL A 173 3.62 7.40 -19.65
C VAL A 173 3.51 6.27 -18.65
N VAL A 174 3.90 6.57 -17.40
CA VAL A 174 3.65 5.72 -16.24
C VAL A 174 2.51 6.35 -15.46
N GLN A 175 1.35 5.73 -15.46
CA GLN A 175 0.20 6.20 -14.70
C GLN A 175 0.21 5.53 -13.32
N LEU A 176 0.43 6.33 -12.28
CA LEU A 176 0.29 5.89 -10.89
C LEU A 176 -1.20 5.83 -10.55
N MET A 177 -1.68 4.62 -10.26
CA MET A 177 -3.09 4.35 -9.97
C MET A 177 -3.39 4.42 -8.48
N LEU A 178 -2.59 3.74 -7.65
CA LEU A 178 -2.81 3.65 -6.21
C LEU A 178 -1.47 3.73 -5.48
N LEU A 179 -1.43 4.46 -4.37
CA LEU A 179 -0.27 4.55 -3.48
C LEU A 179 -0.76 4.58 -2.03
N SER A 180 -0.23 3.70 -1.21
CA SER A 180 -0.53 3.71 0.22
C SER A 180 0.64 3.26 1.06
N THR A 181 0.75 3.88 2.23
CA THR A 181 1.64 3.46 3.31
C THR A 181 0.79 3.13 4.53
N ARG A 182 1.09 2.00 5.16
CA ARG A 182 0.44 1.55 6.39
C ARG A 182 0.56 2.61 7.48
N LYS A 183 -0.51 2.81 8.24
CA LYS A 183 -0.68 3.95 9.17
C LYS A 183 0.52 4.13 10.10
N ARG A 184 1.03 3.04 10.70
CA ARG A 184 2.19 3.06 11.61
C ARG A 184 3.52 3.55 10.99
N TYR A 185 3.64 3.60 9.67
CA TYR A 185 4.86 4.05 8.96
C TYR A 185 4.67 5.38 8.22
N ARG A 186 3.52 6.05 8.40
CA ARG A 186 3.30 7.39 7.85
C ARG A 186 4.23 8.38 8.54
N GLY A 187 4.76 9.34 7.78
CA GLY A 187 5.75 10.31 8.28
C GLY A 187 7.20 9.78 8.34
N CYS A 188 7.44 8.49 8.11
CA CYS A 188 8.78 7.90 8.10
C CYS A 188 9.49 7.96 6.72
N GLY A 189 8.98 8.76 5.77
CA GLY A 189 9.56 8.86 4.42
C GLY A 189 9.31 7.67 3.49
N VAL A 190 8.59 6.62 3.91
CA VAL A 190 8.34 5.41 3.11
C VAL A 190 7.68 5.71 1.76
N GLY A 191 6.61 6.52 1.75
CA GLY A 191 5.93 6.87 0.50
C GLY A 191 6.82 7.65 -0.45
N HIS A 192 7.67 8.53 0.10
CA HIS A 192 8.64 9.30 -0.68
C HIS A 192 9.72 8.39 -1.27
N TYR A 193 10.22 7.42 -0.49
CA TYR A 193 11.14 6.38 -0.96
C TYR A 193 10.55 5.56 -2.12
N LEU A 194 9.30 5.09 -2.00
CA LEU A 194 8.61 4.38 -3.09
C LEU A 194 8.50 5.22 -4.36
N MET A 195 8.23 6.52 -4.21
CA MET A 195 8.10 7.44 -5.33
C MET A 195 9.45 7.70 -6.00
N GLN A 196 10.41 8.24 -5.26
CA GLN A 196 11.66 8.76 -5.80
C GLN A 196 12.70 7.68 -6.09
N CYS A 197 12.79 6.65 -5.24
CA CYS A 197 13.81 5.63 -5.39
C CYS A 197 13.35 4.47 -6.28
N ILE A 198 12.04 4.22 -6.37
CA ILE A 198 11.54 3.04 -7.06
C ILE A 198 10.74 3.43 -8.31
N LEU A 199 9.71 4.26 -8.21
CA LEU A 199 8.88 4.60 -9.37
C LEU A 199 9.63 5.49 -10.37
N GLN A 200 10.43 6.43 -9.87
CA GLN A 200 11.22 7.32 -10.73
C GLN A 200 12.47 6.65 -11.30
N ASP A 201 12.84 5.44 -10.88
CA ASP A 201 13.99 4.70 -11.42
C ASP A 201 13.62 3.99 -12.75
N PRO A 202 14.21 4.39 -13.89
CA PRO A 202 13.97 3.73 -15.17
C PRO A 202 14.45 2.27 -15.19
N ALA A 203 15.35 1.85 -14.30
CA ALA A 203 15.76 0.46 -14.17
C ALA A 203 14.64 -0.44 -13.62
N VAL A 204 13.72 0.13 -12.84
CA VAL A 204 12.57 -0.59 -12.27
C VAL A 204 11.36 -0.50 -13.20
N VAL A 205 11.00 0.71 -13.60
CA VAL A 205 9.75 0.97 -14.32
C VAL A 205 9.92 0.84 -15.84
N GLY A 206 11.15 0.88 -16.32
CA GLY A 206 11.50 1.03 -17.73
C GLY A 206 11.55 2.50 -18.14
N LYS A 207 12.00 2.77 -19.36
CA LYS A 207 12.02 4.13 -19.90
C LYS A 207 10.59 4.70 -19.97
N TYR A 208 10.46 5.95 -19.52
CA TYR A 208 9.24 6.75 -19.54
C TYR A 208 9.60 8.20 -19.84
N ASP A 209 8.65 8.94 -20.39
CA ASP A 209 8.76 10.36 -20.71
C ASP A 209 8.06 11.21 -19.65
N ALA A 210 7.04 10.66 -18.98
CA ALA A 210 6.41 11.27 -17.81
C ALA A 210 5.79 10.21 -16.88
N ILE A 211 5.62 10.59 -15.62
CA ILE A 211 4.78 9.89 -14.65
C ILE A 211 3.56 10.76 -14.38
N VAL A 212 2.38 10.19 -14.38
CA VAL A 212 1.12 10.92 -14.20
C VAL A 212 0.33 10.28 -13.07
N THR A 213 -0.35 11.10 -12.26
CA THR A 213 -1.20 10.62 -11.17
C THR A 213 -2.41 11.52 -10.96
N HIS A 214 -3.48 10.92 -10.44
CA HIS A 214 -4.64 11.63 -9.92
C HIS A 214 -4.48 11.75 -8.40
N ALA A 215 -4.21 12.95 -7.92
CA ALA A 215 -3.96 13.22 -6.51
C ALA A 215 -5.22 13.75 -5.83
N ASP A 216 -5.66 13.10 -4.76
CA ASP A 216 -6.66 13.67 -3.85
C ASP A 216 -6.17 15.00 -3.26
N SER A 217 -7.09 15.86 -2.84
CA SER A 217 -6.80 17.16 -2.22
C SER A 217 -5.78 17.07 -1.07
N ASN A 218 -5.84 15.98 -0.28
CA ASN A 218 -4.92 15.73 0.82
C ASN A 218 -3.53 15.24 0.38
N ALA A 219 -3.39 14.71 -0.83
CA ALA A 219 -2.16 14.14 -1.36
C ALA A 219 -1.36 15.10 -2.26
N VAL A 220 -1.98 16.20 -2.75
CA VAL A 220 -1.32 17.17 -3.64
C VAL A 220 0.02 17.68 -3.08
N LYS A 221 0.06 18.03 -1.78
CA LYS A 221 1.31 18.50 -1.13
C LYS A 221 2.40 17.43 -1.13
N PHE A 222 2.03 16.17 -0.90
CA PHE A 222 2.97 15.05 -0.93
C PHE A 222 3.57 14.86 -2.33
N PHE A 223 2.73 14.86 -3.37
CA PHE A 223 3.21 14.71 -4.76
C PHE A 223 4.04 15.91 -5.21
N THR A 224 3.67 17.12 -4.81
CA THR A 224 4.47 18.33 -5.06
C THR A 224 5.87 18.19 -4.47
N HIS A 225 5.98 17.67 -3.24
CA HIS A 225 7.27 17.40 -2.60
C HIS A 225 8.08 16.30 -3.29
N CYS A 226 7.42 15.41 -4.03
CA CYS A 226 8.07 14.39 -4.88
C CYS A 226 8.41 14.91 -6.29
N GLY A 227 8.24 16.21 -6.55
CA GLY A 227 8.58 16.86 -7.82
C GLY A 227 7.48 16.83 -8.87
N PHE A 228 6.25 16.45 -8.52
CA PHE A 228 5.12 16.54 -9.44
C PHE A 228 4.61 17.98 -9.55
N SER A 229 4.16 18.34 -10.75
CA SER A 229 3.52 19.62 -11.06
C SER A 229 2.02 19.43 -11.27
N ASN A 230 1.23 20.32 -10.69
CA ASN A 230 -0.20 20.47 -10.96
C ASN A 230 -0.50 21.58 -11.98
N ASP A 231 0.50 22.02 -12.77
CA ASP A 231 0.32 23.03 -13.82
C ASP A 231 -0.68 22.55 -14.88
N VAL A 232 -1.75 23.34 -15.06
CA VAL A 232 -2.86 23.02 -15.96
C VAL A 232 -2.42 22.92 -17.42
N ILE A 233 -1.49 23.78 -17.86
CA ILE A 233 -1.02 23.81 -19.24
C ILE A 233 -0.17 22.58 -19.53
N LEU A 234 0.74 22.21 -18.62
CA LEU A 234 1.56 21.01 -18.76
C LEU A 234 0.69 19.74 -18.74
N ASN A 235 -0.25 19.67 -17.79
CA ASN A 235 -1.09 18.48 -17.60
C ASN A 235 -2.14 18.31 -18.69
N ARG A 236 -2.48 19.37 -19.45
CA ARG A 236 -3.39 19.29 -20.60
C ARG A 236 -2.93 18.28 -21.66
N LYS A 237 -1.62 18.02 -21.76
CA LYS A 237 -1.05 16.99 -22.64
C LYS A 237 -1.55 15.58 -22.31
N PHE A 238 -1.86 15.32 -21.04
CA PHE A 238 -2.29 14.03 -20.53
C PHE A 238 -3.81 13.96 -20.33
N LYS A 239 -4.58 14.82 -21.00
CA LYS A 239 -6.04 14.85 -20.89
C LYS A 239 -6.71 13.52 -21.25
N GLU A 240 -6.10 12.72 -22.11
CA GLU A 240 -6.62 11.38 -22.42
C GLU A 240 -6.47 10.36 -21.28
N LEU A 241 -5.66 10.69 -20.27
CA LEU A 241 -5.49 9.90 -19.04
C LEU A 241 -6.33 10.47 -17.88
N GLU A 242 -7.13 11.51 -18.15
CA GLU A 242 -8.15 12.03 -17.25
C GLU A 242 -9.23 10.94 -17.12
N GLY A 243 -9.11 10.11 -16.08
CA GLY A 243 -10.04 9.00 -15.82
C GLY A 243 -11.27 9.48 -15.06
N ASP A 244 -12.13 8.54 -14.66
CA ASP A 244 -13.37 8.81 -13.91
C ASP A 244 -13.14 9.21 -12.43
N TRP A 245 -11.92 9.66 -12.10
CA TRP A 245 -11.54 10.05 -10.74
C TRP A 245 -12.14 11.41 -10.39
N THR A 246 -13.27 11.39 -9.68
CA THR A 246 -13.91 12.62 -9.18
C THR A 246 -13.11 13.27 -8.06
N TYR A 247 -13.13 14.60 -7.98
CA TYR A 247 -12.48 15.39 -6.92
C TYR A 247 -10.96 15.21 -6.78
N THR A 248 -10.29 14.80 -7.86
CA THR A 248 -8.83 14.66 -7.90
C THR A 248 -8.18 15.77 -8.72
N THR A 249 -6.88 16.00 -8.49
CA THR A 249 -6.04 16.89 -9.27
C THR A 249 -5.06 16.07 -10.09
N LEU A 250 -5.12 16.21 -11.42
CA LEU A 250 -4.12 15.61 -12.31
C LEU A 250 -2.75 16.27 -12.07
N MET A 251 -1.74 15.46 -11.79
CA MET A 251 -0.37 15.90 -11.58
C MET A 251 0.60 15.09 -12.43
N SER A 252 1.66 15.71 -12.92
CA SER A 252 2.70 15.03 -13.71
C SER A 252 4.11 15.30 -13.19
N TYR A 253 4.97 14.30 -13.33
CA TYR A 253 6.41 14.37 -13.10
C TYR A 253 7.12 14.09 -14.43
N PHE A 254 8.08 14.95 -14.75
CA PHE A 254 8.95 14.77 -15.90
C PHE A 254 10.36 14.41 -15.41
N PRO A 255 10.96 13.33 -15.91
CA PRO A 255 12.33 13.00 -15.54
C PRO A 255 13.26 14.14 -16.01
N PRO A 256 14.28 14.50 -15.23
CA PRO A 256 15.21 15.55 -15.63
C PRO A 256 15.89 15.19 -16.95
N PHE A 257 15.98 16.17 -17.86
CA PHE A 257 16.67 16.00 -19.13
C PHE A 257 18.11 15.56 -18.88
N SER A 258 18.41 14.30 -19.23
CA SER A 258 19.78 13.78 -19.22
C SER A 258 20.47 14.30 -20.48
N MET A 259 21.00 15.53 -20.39
CA MET A 259 21.91 16.10 -21.38
C MET A 259 23.22 15.32 -21.38
N GLY A 260 23.24 14.09 -21.92
CA GLY A 260 24.41 13.35 -22.40
C GLY A 260 25.70 13.35 -21.56
N LYS A 261 25.65 13.69 -20.27
CA LYS A 261 26.82 13.73 -19.39
C LYS A 261 26.67 12.58 -18.42
N ASN A 262 27.55 11.59 -18.60
CA ASN A 262 27.82 10.53 -17.64
C ASN A 262 27.99 11.16 -16.25
N LYS A 263 26.95 11.16 -15.43
CA LYS A 263 27.07 11.49 -14.01
C LYS A 263 27.60 10.25 -13.31
N LEU A 264 28.90 10.24 -13.10
CA LEU A 264 29.52 9.48 -12.02
C LEU A 264 29.01 10.03 -10.67
N SER A 265 28.41 9.12 -9.91
CA SER A 265 28.39 9.01 -8.45
C SER A 265 27.69 10.08 -7.61
N TYR A 266 26.63 9.66 -6.91
CA TYR A 266 26.70 9.62 -5.44
C TYR A 266 26.38 8.20 -4.98
N PHE A 267 27.32 7.65 -4.22
CA PHE A 267 27.29 6.36 -3.56
C PHE A 267 26.06 6.24 -2.63
N TRP A 268 25.21 5.25 -2.89
CA TRP A 268 24.66 4.36 -1.86
C TRP A 268 24.77 2.94 -2.42
N LEU A 269 25.70 2.15 -1.86
CA LEU A 269 25.59 0.68 -1.87
C LEU A 269 24.20 0.36 -1.27
N VAL A 270 23.33 -0.50 -1.82
CA VAL A 270 23.54 -1.86 -2.30
C VAL A 270 22.49 -2.17 -3.38
N ALA A 271 22.92 -2.59 -4.56
CA ALA A 271 22.09 -3.42 -5.44
C ALA A 271 23.03 -4.34 -6.25
N ARG A 272 23.20 -5.57 -5.76
CA ARG A 272 23.96 -6.60 -6.49
C ARG A 272 23.16 -7.00 -7.74
N LYS A 273 23.79 -6.78 -8.89
CA LYS A 273 23.48 -7.34 -10.20
C LYS A 273 23.54 -8.87 -10.10
N ILE A 274 22.52 -9.58 -10.58
CA ILE A 274 22.55 -11.04 -10.76
C ILE A 274 22.36 -11.29 -12.26
N ILE A 275 23.33 -12.03 -12.83
CA ILE A 275 23.35 -12.59 -14.18
C ILE A 275 22.22 -13.61 -14.32
#